data_AF-A0A2V6UJ67-F1
#
_entry.id   AF-A0A2V6UJ67-F1
#
_cell.length_a   1.000
_cell.length_b   1.000
_cell.length_c   1.000
_cell.angle_alpha   90.00
_cell.angle_beta   90.00
_cell.angle_gamma   90.00
#
_symmetry.space_group_name_H-M   'P 1'
#
loop_
_entity.id
_entity.type
_entity.pdbx_description
1 polymer ?
#
loop_
_entity_poly.entity_id
_entity_poly.type
_entity_poly.pdbx_seq_one_letter_code
_entity_poly.pdbx_strand_id
1 'polypeptide(L)'
;MGERVVRARGARRSTRHPGGPGSRRRGACWRRRDLRAYCKTRCGERARRGGNAMPVDRSHVERNARSRARLRHLVERLTDADLLRPVGDEWTIGVTLAHLGFFDRWVGIRWDQNERGGTIEGLPDVVTELINASALADWKALPSRRAADLALTAAEQLDLRLERLPDEAVILVLDSGRPFMVDRASHRDSHLDDVERALTR
;
A
#
# COMPACT_ATOMS: atom_id res chain seq x y z
N MET A 1 59.07 -48.44 -15.52
CA MET A 1 59.52 -48.20 -16.91
C MET A 1 58.27 -47.74 -17.67
N GLY A 2 58.05 -46.48 -18.02
CA GLY A 2 58.89 -45.30 -18.14
C GLY A 2 58.26 -44.48 -19.26
N GLU A 3 57.81 -43.25 -18.94
CA GLU A 3 57.64 -42.12 -19.88
C GLU A 3 56.57 -42.28 -20.99
N ARG A 4 55.94 -41.23 -21.57
CA ARG A 4 56.33 -39.84 -21.69
C ARG A 4 55.10 -38.98 -22.03
N VAL A 5 55.12 -37.78 -21.51
CA VAL A 5 54.23 -36.64 -21.77
C VAL A 5 54.32 -36.19 -23.23
N VAL A 6 53.18 -35.82 -23.84
CA VAL A 6 53.16 -34.84 -24.94
C VAL A 6 52.14 -33.75 -24.60
N ARG A 7 52.67 -32.56 -24.33
CA ARG A 7 51.91 -31.30 -24.29
C ARG A 7 51.68 -30.81 -25.73
N ALA A 8 50.46 -30.39 -26.04
CA ALA A 8 50.21 -29.45 -27.12
C ALA A 8 49.45 -28.23 -26.58
N ARG A 9 50.09 -27.06 -26.66
CA ARG A 9 49.47 -25.74 -26.44
C ARG A 9 48.83 -25.29 -27.76
N GLY A 10 47.55 -24.93 -27.72
CA GLY A 10 46.82 -24.34 -28.84
C GLY A 10 45.88 -23.23 -28.33
N ALA A 11 45.93 -22.07 -28.97
CA ALA A 11 45.43 -20.80 -28.48
C ALA A 11 43.91 -20.61 -28.58
N ARG A 12 43.38 -19.85 -27.60
CA ARG A 12 42.24 -18.91 -27.61
C ARG A 12 41.16 -19.09 -28.69
N ARG A 13 39.91 -19.25 -28.24
CA ARG A 13 38.82 -18.29 -28.54
C ARG A 13 37.69 -18.43 -27.54
N SER A 14 37.56 -17.38 -26.71
CA SER A 14 36.35 -17.09 -25.94
C SER A 14 35.24 -16.76 -26.92
N THR A 15 34.23 -17.61 -27.00
CA THR A 15 32.96 -17.27 -27.64
C THR A 15 32.12 -16.49 -26.63
N ARG A 16 32.30 -15.16 -26.67
CA ARG A 16 31.30 -14.22 -26.17
C ARG A 16 30.01 -14.46 -26.96
N HIS A 17 28.92 -14.83 -26.28
CA HIS A 17 27.60 -14.73 -26.89
C HIS A 17 27.19 -13.25 -27.01
N PRO A 18 26.62 -12.84 -28.15
CA PRO A 18 26.26 -11.47 -28.40
C PRO A 18 24.99 -11.11 -27.62
N GLY A 19 25.00 -9.91 -27.04
CA GLY A 19 23.86 -9.35 -26.32
C GLY A 19 22.64 -9.18 -27.22
N GLY A 20 21.53 -9.74 -26.77
CA GLY A 20 20.18 -9.32 -27.18
C GLY A 20 19.72 -8.12 -26.34
N PRO A 21 18.86 -7.25 -26.89
CA PRO A 21 18.60 -5.92 -26.34
C PRO A 21 17.90 -6.03 -24.98
N GLY A 22 18.46 -5.30 -24.00
CA GLY A 22 18.02 -5.31 -22.62
C GLY A 22 16.55 -4.95 -22.46
N SER A 23 15.76 -5.90 -21.96
CA SER A 23 14.53 -5.57 -21.25
C SER A 23 14.92 -4.88 -19.96
N ARG A 24 14.92 -3.54 -19.98
CA ARG A 24 14.87 -2.74 -18.76
C ARG A 24 13.60 -3.17 -18.04
N ARG A 25 13.71 -4.09 -17.08
CA ARG A 25 12.67 -4.39 -16.10
C ARG A 25 12.44 -3.10 -15.33
N ARG A 26 11.50 -2.29 -15.79
CA ARG A 26 10.95 -1.18 -15.01
C ARG A 26 9.98 -1.83 -14.03
N GLY A 27 10.50 -2.25 -12.88
CA GLY A 27 9.63 -2.42 -11.72
C GLY A 27 8.92 -1.07 -11.52
N ALA A 28 7.60 -1.07 -11.62
CA ALA A 28 6.79 0.12 -11.45
C ALA A 28 6.90 0.58 -9.98
N CYS A 29 7.94 1.36 -9.70
CA CYS A 29 8.04 2.23 -8.56
C CYS A 29 6.96 3.31 -8.73
N TRP A 30 5.78 3.05 -8.15
CA TRP A 30 4.69 4.01 -8.11
C TRP A 30 5.17 5.26 -7.35
N ARG A 31 4.89 6.41 -7.96
CA ARG A 31 5.74 7.61 -7.88
C ARG A 31 5.73 8.26 -6.50
N ARG A 32 6.92 8.59 -6.02
CA ARG A 32 7.27 9.40 -4.83
C ARG A 32 6.84 10.89 -4.90
N ARG A 33 5.62 11.21 -5.30
CA ARG A 33 5.12 12.60 -5.25
C ARG A 33 3.74 12.58 -4.62
N ASP A 34 3.68 12.88 -3.32
CA ASP A 34 2.64 13.76 -2.75
C ASP A 34 2.61 13.85 -1.20
N LEU A 35 3.49 13.16 -0.47
CA LEU A 35 3.47 13.24 1.01
C LEU A 35 4.32 14.36 1.63
N ARG A 36 5.09 15.14 0.85
CA ARG A 36 6.00 16.18 1.40
C ARG A 36 5.45 17.61 1.44
N ALA A 37 4.30 17.89 0.84
CA ALA A 37 3.82 19.27 0.69
C ALA A 37 2.87 19.75 1.80
N TYR A 38 2.34 18.87 2.66
CA TYR A 38 1.29 19.25 3.61
C TYR A 38 1.82 19.76 4.97
N CYS A 39 3.12 19.63 5.27
CA CYS A 39 3.62 19.69 6.65
C CYS A 39 4.49 20.92 7.00
N LYS A 40 4.22 22.14 6.47
CA LYS A 40 5.11 23.29 6.78
C LYS A 40 4.52 24.59 7.28
N THR A 41 3.22 24.75 7.52
CA THR A 41 2.69 26.11 7.77
C THR A 41 2.04 26.41 9.11
N ARG A 42 2.08 25.57 10.16
CA ARG A 42 1.46 25.95 11.46
C ARG A 42 2.12 25.52 12.78
N CYS A 43 3.36 25.06 12.80
CA CYS A 43 4.07 24.87 14.08
C CYS A 43 4.97 26.06 14.40
N GLY A 44 4.35 27.08 14.98
CA GLY A 44 5.02 28.17 15.68
C GLY A 44 4.00 28.87 16.58
N GLU A 45 4.30 28.95 17.88
CA GLU A 45 3.57 29.67 18.94
C GLU A 45 2.30 29.04 19.53
N ARG A 46 2.42 28.32 20.65
CA ARG A 46 2.36 28.92 22.01
C ARG A 46 2.45 27.90 23.14
N ALA A 47 3.09 28.37 24.21
CA ALA A 47 3.35 27.67 25.45
C ALA A 47 2.14 27.65 26.41
N ARG A 48 2.09 26.55 27.20
CA ARG A 48 1.50 26.35 28.54
C ARG A 48 0.51 27.40 29.06
N ARG A 49 -0.76 26.98 29.25
CA ARG A 49 -1.66 27.35 30.37
C ARG A 49 -2.84 26.37 30.39
N GLY A 50 -3.27 25.95 31.59
CA GLY A 50 -4.44 25.08 31.77
C GLY A 50 -5.73 25.73 31.28
N GLY A 51 -6.56 24.94 30.60
CA GLY A 51 -7.83 25.36 30.01
C GLY A 51 -8.13 24.51 28.78
N ASN A 52 -9.30 23.84 28.78
CA ASN A 52 -9.90 23.02 27.71
C ASN A 52 -8.95 22.51 26.62
N ALA A 53 -8.65 21.20 26.65
CA ALA A 53 -7.96 20.52 25.56
C ALA A 53 -8.63 20.92 24.23
N MET A 54 -7.84 21.51 23.32
CA MET A 54 -8.33 21.82 21.98
C MET A 54 -8.88 20.53 21.36
N PRO A 55 -10.08 20.57 20.75
CA PRO A 55 -10.66 19.38 20.15
C PRO A 55 -9.71 18.84 19.07
N VAL A 56 -9.45 17.54 19.10
CA VAL A 56 -8.58 16.87 18.13
C VAL A 56 -9.19 16.97 16.73
N ASP A 57 -8.37 17.29 15.72
CA ASP A 57 -8.82 17.30 14.33
C ASP A 57 -9.19 15.89 13.86
N ARG A 58 -10.50 15.64 13.69
CA ARG A 58 -11.07 14.39 13.18
C ARG A 58 -11.54 14.47 11.72
N SER A 59 -11.02 15.43 10.94
CA SER A 59 -11.32 15.57 9.50
C SER A 59 -11.03 14.32 8.66
N HIS A 60 -10.20 13.40 9.15
CA HIS A 60 -9.94 12.12 8.52
C HIS A 60 -11.16 11.20 8.50
N VAL A 61 -12.08 11.29 9.47
CA VAL A 61 -13.32 10.48 9.52
C VAL A 61 -14.16 10.72 8.26
N GLU A 62 -14.42 11.99 7.97
CA GLU A 62 -15.23 12.40 6.83
C GLU A 62 -14.53 12.09 5.49
N ARG A 63 -13.19 12.19 5.44
CA ARG A 63 -12.41 11.76 4.26
C ARG A 63 -12.48 10.25 4.02
N ASN A 64 -12.31 9.46 5.07
CA ASN A 64 -12.44 8.00 5.00
C ASN A 64 -13.84 7.59 4.56
N ALA A 65 -14.87 8.22 5.11
CA ALA A 65 -16.27 7.93 4.77
C ALA A 65 -16.54 8.15 3.27
N ARG A 66 -16.05 9.26 2.69
CA ARG A 66 -16.16 9.50 1.24
C ARG A 66 -15.40 8.47 0.41
N SER A 67 -14.16 8.15 0.81
CA SER A 67 -13.35 7.14 0.13
C SER A 67 -14.00 5.75 0.17
N ARG A 68 -14.56 5.36 1.32
CA ARG A 68 -15.35 4.12 1.49
C ARG A 68 -16.61 4.12 0.65
N ALA A 69 -17.34 5.24 0.58
CA ALA A 69 -18.52 5.34 -0.27
C ALA A 69 -18.18 5.16 -1.76
N ARG A 70 -17.05 5.73 -2.21
CA ARG A 70 -16.52 5.51 -3.57
C ARG A 70 -16.14 4.06 -3.81
N LEU A 71 -15.45 3.42 -2.86
CA LEU A 71 -15.13 1.99 -2.93
C LEU A 71 -16.40 1.15 -3.02
N ARG A 72 -17.41 1.40 -2.17
CA ARG A 72 -18.70 0.69 -2.19
C ARG A 72 -19.34 0.76 -3.58
N HIS A 73 -19.45 1.97 -4.11
CA HIS A 73 -20.05 2.22 -5.43
C HIS A 73 -19.33 1.49 -6.56
N LEU A 74 -17.99 1.39 -6.48
CA LEU A 74 -17.20 0.58 -7.42
C LEU A 74 -17.49 -0.91 -7.27
N VAL A 75 -17.44 -1.44 -6.04
CA VAL A 75 -17.70 -2.87 -5.78
C VAL A 75 -19.07 -3.30 -6.26
N GLU A 76 -20.11 -2.47 -6.07
CA GLU A 76 -21.48 -2.74 -6.49
C GLU A 76 -21.67 -2.78 -8.01
N ARG A 77 -20.91 -1.97 -8.78
CA ARG A 77 -21.07 -1.87 -10.25
C ARG A 77 -20.13 -2.76 -11.05
N LEU A 78 -18.95 -3.09 -10.50
CA LEU A 78 -17.91 -3.79 -11.24
C LEU A 78 -18.44 -5.16 -11.66
N THR A 79 -18.31 -5.51 -12.94
CA THR A 79 -18.57 -6.88 -13.42
C THR A 79 -17.36 -7.77 -13.20
N ASP A 80 -17.53 -9.09 -13.33
CA ASP A 80 -16.40 -10.03 -13.22
C ASP A 80 -15.36 -9.81 -14.33
N ALA A 81 -15.81 -9.39 -15.52
CA ALA A 81 -14.90 -9.00 -16.61
C ALA A 81 -14.12 -7.73 -16.28
N ASP A 82 -14.77 -6.74 -15.64
CA ASP A 82 -14.08 -5.52 -15.22
C ASP A 82 -12.99 -5.81 -14.20
N LEU A 83 -13.25 -6.70 -13.25
CA LEU A 83 -12.28 -7.09 -12.22
C LEU A 83 -10.98 -7.70 -12.78
N LEU A 84 -11.02 -8.25 -14.01
CA LEU A 84 -9.87 -8.80 -14.70
C LEU A 84 -9.10 -7.76 -15.53
N ARG A 85 -9.60 -6.53 -15.67
CA ARG A 85 -8.91 -5.49 -16.44
C ARG A 85 -7.57 -5.11 -15.82
N PRO A 86 -6.52 -4.88 -16.64
CA PRO A 86 -5.21 -4.49 -16.16
C PRO A 86 -5.20 -3.02 -15.69
N VAL A 87 -4.65 -2.80 -14.50
CA VAL A 87 -4.36 -1.48 -13.92
C VAL A 87 -2.89 -1.10 -14.16
N GLY A 88 -2.01 -2.10 -14.19
CA GLY A 88 -0.59 -2.04 -14.58
C GLY A 88 -0.09 -3.43 -14.97
N ASP A 89 1.20 -3.58 -15.23
CA ASP A 89 1.75 -4.79 -15.88
C ASP A 89 1.34 -6.11 -15.20
N GLU A 90 1.42 -6.18 -13.87
CA GLU A 90 1.10 -7.41 -13.11
C GLU A 90 -0.19 -7.33 -12.29
N TRP A 91 -0.92 -6.21 -12.37
CA TRP A 91 -2.02 -5.89 -11.46
C TRP A 91 -3.31 -5.72 -12.24
N THR A 92 -4.33 -6.49 -11.86
CA THR A 92 -5.72 -6.27 -12.30
C THR A 92 -6.48 -5.42 -11.28
N ILE A 93 -7.67 -4.96 -11.63
CA ILE A 93 -8.58 -4.30 -10.67
C ILE A 93 -8.80 -5.20 -9.44
N GLY A 94 -9.04 -6.50 -9.64
CA GLY A 94 -9.20 -7.46 -8.55
C GLY A 94 -8.00 -7.53 -7.60
N VAL A 95 -6.78 -7.56 -8.15
CA VAL A 95 -5.54 -7.56 -7.35
C VAL A 95 -5.39 -6.24 -6.58
N THR A 96 -5.69 -5.10 -7.20
CA THR A 96 -5.68 -3.79 -6.53
C THR A 96 -6.66 -3.75 -5.36
N LEU A 97 -7.86 -4.31 -5.50
CA LEU A 97 -8.83 -4.41 -4.42
C LEU A 97 -8.36 -5.35 -3.30
N ALA A 98 -7.74 -6.50 -3.64
CA ALA A 98 -7.15 -7.40 -2.65
C ALA A 98 -6.09 -6.70 -1.78
N HIS A 99 -5.21 -5.92 -2.43
CA HIS A 99 -4.21 -5.08 -1.77
C HIS A 99 -4.84 -4.03 -0.84
N LEU A 100 -5.86 -3.30 -1.31
CA LEU A 100 -6.57 -2.33 -0.46
C LEU A 100 -7.13 -2.98 0.80
N GLY A 101 -7.86 -4.09 0.64
CA GLY A 101 -8.40 -4.81 1.78
C GLY A 101 -7.32 -5.32 2.73
N PHE A 102 -6.20 -5.79 2.19
CA PHE A 102 -5.07 -6.26 3.00
C PHE A 102 -4.52 -5.15 3.89
N PHE A 103 -4.22 -3.98 3.33
CA PHE A 103 -3.62 -2.89 4.11
C PHE A 103 -4.60 -2.25 5.10
N ASP A 104 -5.91 -2.27 4.83
CA ASP A 104 -6.89 -1.86 5.84
C ASP A 104 -6.95 -2.86 7.01
N ARG A 105 -6.97 -4.18 6.74
CA ARG A 105 -6.87 -5.18 7.82
C ARG A 105 -5.55 -5.07 8.59
N TRP A 106 -4.44 -4.83 7.89
CA TRP A 106 -3.13 -4.62 8.49
C TRP A 106 -3.15 -3.46 9.49
N VAL A 107 -3.74 -2.32 9.13
CA VAL A 107 -3.88 -1.17 10.04
C VAL A 107 -4.78 -1.53 11.22
N GLY A 108 -5.90 -2.23 10.99
CA GLY A 108 -6.79 -2.70 12.06
C GLY A 108 -6.07 -3.59 13.09
N ILE A 109 -5.32 -4.59 12.63
CA ILE A 109 -4.54 -5.50 13.49
C ILE A 109 -3.49 -4.75 14.31
N ARG A 110 -2.86 -3.72 13.74
CA ARG A 110 -1.89 -2.89 14.46
C ARG A 110 -2.53 -2.06 15.56
N TRP A 111 -3.76 -1.61 15.34
CA TRP A 111 -4.54 -0.98 16.39
C TRP A 111 -4.95 -2.00 17.47
N ASP A 112 -5.31 -3.24 17.10
CA ASP A 112 -5.61 -4.30 18.08
C ASP A 112 -4.39 -4.60 18.97
N GLN A 113 -3.19 -4.62 18.38
CA GLN A 113 -1.93 -4.76 19.13
C GLN A 113 -1.73 -3.59 20.11
N ASN A 114 -2.03 -2.37 19.68
CA ASN A 114 -1.90 -1.19 20.53
C ASN A 114 -2.86 -1.20 21.72
N GLU A 115 -4.12 -1.57 21.51
CA GLU A 115 -5.12 -1.68 22.59
C GLU A 115 -4.74 -2.75 23.62
N ARG A 116 -3.98 -3.77 23.21
CA ARG A 116 -3.45 -4.82 24.11
C ARG A 116 -2.17 -4.40 24.83
N GLY A 117 -1.82 -3.11 24.82
CA GLY A 117 -0.62 -2.55 25.46
C GLY A 117 0.64 -2.58 24.59
N GLY A 118 0.52 -2.98 23.31
CA GLY A 118 1.62 -2.88 22.34
C GLY A 118 1.80 -1.46 21.80
N THR A 119 2.83 -1.27 20.97
CA THR A 119 3.09 0.01 20.29
C THR A 119 2.87 -0.10 18.79
N ILE A 120 2.45 1.00 18.15
CA ILE A 120 2.37 1.08 16.70
C ILE A 120 3.75 1.44 16.15
N GLU A 121 4.50 0.43 15.71
CA GLU A 121 5.89 0.60 15.26
C GLU A 121 6.02 1.36 13.93
N GLY A 122 7.02 2.24 13.82
CA GLY A 122 7.41 2.77 12.51
C GLY A 122 8.06 1.68 11.67
N LEU A 123 7.54 1.40 10.48
CA LEU A 123 8.13 0.45 9.55
C LEU A 123 8.78 1.21 8.39
N PRO A 124 9.99 0.85 7.95
CA PRO A 124 10.59 1.43 6.75
C PRO A 124 9.76 1.11 5.50
N ASP A 125 9.71 2.03 4.53
CA ASP A 125 8.91 1.88 3.29
C ASP A 125 9.15 0.55 2.57
N VAL A 126 10.39 0.05 2.57
CA VAL A 126 10.78 -1.22 1.96
C VAL A 126 9.98 -2.42 2.47
N VAL A 127 9.48 -2.36 3.72
CA VAL A 127 8.67 -3.45 4.27
C VAL A 127 7.37 -3.60 3.48
N THR A 128 6.72 -2.49 3.10
CA THR A 128 5.50 -2.53 2.29
C THR A 128 5.77 -3.03 0.87
N GLU A 129 6.93 -2.70 0.29
CA GLU A 129 7.36 -3.20 -1.01
C GLU A 129 7.57 -4.73 -0.98
N LEU A 130 8.22 -5.24 0.07
CA LEU A 130 8.43 -6.68 0.28
C LEU A 130 7.11 -7.42 0.46
N ILE A 131 6.17 -6.87 1.22
CA ILE A 131 4.82 -7.43 1.38
C ILE A 131 4.10 -7.50 0.04
N ASN A 132 4.12 -6.42 -0.74
CA ASN A 132 3.47 -6.39 -2.05
C ASN A 132 4.06 -7.45 -2.99
N ALA A 133 5.38 -7.58 -3.01
CA ALA A 133 6.06 -8.57 -3.84
C ALA A 133 5.76 -10.01 -3.40
N SER A 134 5.69 -10.28 -2.10
CA SER A 134 5.42 -11.63 -1.58
C SER A 134 3.94 -12.02 -1.69
N ALA A 135 3.02 -11.09 -1.42
CA ALA A 135 1.59 -11.36 -1.42
C ALA A 135 0.95 -11.35 -2.82
N LEU A 136 1.65 -10.87 -3.86
CA LEU A 136 1.10 -10.74 -5.21
C LEU A 136 0.59 -12.07 -5.77
N ALA A 137 1.30 -13.18 -5.53
CA ALA A 137 0.86 -14.50 -5.99
C ALA A 137 -0.48 -14.91 -5.35
N ASP A 138 -0.63 -14.67 -4.05
CA ASP A 138 -1.85 -14.97 -3.31
C ASP A 138 -3.01 -14.06 -3.75
N TRP A 139 -2.75 -12.77 -3.97
CA TRP A 139 -3.77 -11.84 -4.46
C TRP A 139 -4.23 -12.17 -5.89
N LYS A 140 -3.34 -12.66 -6.76
CA LYS A 140 -3.71 -13.15 -8.09
C LYS A 140 -4.55 -14.43 -8.04
N ALA A 141 -4.35 -15.28 -7.03
CA ALA A 141 -5.09 -16.53 -6.86
C ALA A 141 -6.48 -16.32 -6.24
N LEU A 142 -6.70 -15.22 -5.51
CA LEU A 142 -7.98 -14.89 -4.89
C LEU A 142 -9.04 -14.60 -5.97
N PRO A 143 -10.25 -15.22 -5.90
CA PRO A 143 -11.35 -14.85 -6.79
C PRO A 143 -11.62 -13.36 -6.72
N SER A 144 -11.56 -12.66 -7.87
CA SER A 144 -11.52 -11.19 -7.87
C SER A 144 -12.79 -10.56 -7.28
N ARG A 145 -13.96 -11.20 -7.44
CA ARG A 145 -15.19 -10.77 -6.76
C ARG A 145 -15.03 -10.80 -5.25
N ARG A 146 -14.45 -11.89 -4.73
CA ARG A 146 -14.20 -12.02 -3.29
C ARG A 146 -13.19 -11.00 -2.80
N ALA A 147 -12.18 -10.66 -3.61
CA ALA A 147 -11.24 -9.60 -3.30
C ALA A 147 -11.94 -8.24 -3.13
N ALA A 148 -12.88 -7.91 -4.02
CA ALA A 148 -13.68 -6.69 -3.97
C ALA A 148 -14.52 -6.61 -2.68
N ASP A 149 -15.25 -7.70 -2.36
CA ASP A 149 -16.06 -7.77 -1.14
C ASP A 149 -15.20 -7.61 0.12
N LEU A 150 -14.07 -8.32 0.19
CA LEU A 150 -13.14 -8.25 1.33
C LEU A 150 -12.50 -6.87 1.48
N ALA A 151 -12.32 -6.12 0.39
CA ALA A 151 -11.82 -4.75 0.43
C ALA A 151 -12.86 -3.82 1.07
N LEU A 152 -14.12 -3.91 0.64
CA LEU A 152 -15.21 -3.11 1.20
C LEU A 152 -15.44 -3.43 2.69
N THR A 153 -15.52 -4.72 3.05
CA THR A 153 -15.68 -5.14 4.45
C THR A 153 -14.53 -4.64 5.32
N ALA A 154 -13.29 -4.73 4.85
CA ALA A 154 -12.14 -4.22 5.61
C ALA A 154 -12.21 -2.70 5.81
N ALA A 155 -12.62 -1.95 4.78
CA ALA A 155 -12.78 -0.50 4.88
C ALA A 155 -13.90 -0.11 5.85
N GLU A 156 -15.05 -0.80 5.81
CA GLU A 156 -16.16 -0.59 6.75
C GLU A 156 -15.73 -0.84 8.20
N GLN A 157 -15.11 -1.98 8.46
CA GLN A 157 -14.66 -2.37 9.80
C GLN A 157 -13.61 -1.42 10.34
N LEU A 158 -12.63 -1.06 9.51
CA LEU A 158 -11.58 -0.14 9.93
C LEU A 158 -12.14 1.25 10.19
N ASP A 159 -12.97 1.80 9.32
CA ASP A 159 -13.53 3.13 9.50
C ASP A 159 -14.36 3.23 10.80
N LEU A 160 -15.21 2.24 11.07
CA LEU A 160 -15.98 2.17 12.32
C LEU A 160 -15.08 2.14 13.56
N ARG A 161 -13.93 1.47 13.48
CA ARG A 161 -12.94 1.44 14.55
C ARG A 161 -12.26 2.80 14.71
N LEU A 162 -11.82 3.41 13.61
CA LEU A 162 -11.10 4.69 13.62
C LEU A 162 -11.98 5.83 14.15
N GLU A 163 -13.28 5.83 13.82
CA GLU A 163 -14.27 6.77 14.35
C GLU A 163 -14.35 6.74 15.88
N ARG A 164 -14.13 5.56 16.49
CA ARG A 164 -14.25 5.30 17.93
C ARG A 164 -12.94 5.40 18.69
N LEU A 165 -11.82 5.66 18.00
CA LEU A 165 -10.54 5.83 18.69
C LEU A 165 -10.64 7.00 19.68
N PRO A 166 -9.99 6.87 20.84
CA PRO A 166 -9.93 7.97 21.77
C PRO A 166 -8.95 9.04 21.26
N ASP A 167 -9.11 10.29 21.71
CA ASP A 167 -8.37 11.43 21.19
C ASP A 167 -6.85 11.28 21.36
N GLU A 168 -6.41 10.68 22.46
CA GLU A 168 -4.99 10.40 22.72
C GLU A 168 -4.36 9.46 21.69
N ALA A 169 -5.12 8.49 21.18
CA ALA A 169 -4.65 7.57 20.16
C ALA A 169 -4.50 8.28 18.81
N VAL A 170 -5.44 9.16 18.48
CA VAL A 170 -5.37 9.98 17.26
C VAL A 170 -4.18 10.94 17.32
N ILE A 171 -4.00 11.65 18.44
CA ILE A 171 -2.85 12.54 18.66
C ILE A 171 -1.54 11.76 18.51
N LEU A 172 -1.43 10.59 19.14
CA LEU A 172 -0.22 9.76 19.12
C LEU A 172 0.25 9.48 17.68
N VAL A 173 -0.66 9.09 16.77
CA VAL A 173 -0.28 8.74 15.40
C VAL A 173 -0.06 9.97 14.51
N LEU A 174 -0.74 11.08 14.77
CA LEU A 174 -0.53 12.32 14.04
C LEU A 174 0.82 12.95 14.38
N ASP A 175 1.13 13.10 15.67
CA ASP A 175 2.39 13.70 16.16
C ASP A 175 3.62 12.88 15.80
N SER A 176 3.44 11.56 15.64
CA SER A 176 4.50 10.66 15.20
C SER A 176 4.67 10.55 13.69
N GLY A 177 3.97 11.39 12.91
CA GLY A 177 4.09 11.44 11.45
C GLY A 177 3.50 10.22 10.76
N ARG A 178 2.51 9.57 11.37
CA ARG A 178 1.83 8.37 10.83
C ARG A 178 0.34 8.64 10.57
N PRO A 179 -0.01 9.69 9.80
CA PRO A 179 -1.42 10.04 9.55
C PRO A 179 -2.18 8.90 8.86
N PHE A 180 -1.50 8.07 8.05
CA PHE A 180 -2.12 6.93 7.35
C PHE A 180 -2.72 5.86 8.29
N MET A 181 -2.39 5.88 9.59
CA MET A 181 -2.99 4.99 10.58
C MET A 181 -4.44 5.37 10.92
N VAL A 182 -4.84 6.61 10.64
CA VAL A 182 -6.21 7.13 10.84
C VAL A 182 -6.83 7.67 9.54
N ASP A 183 -6.03 8.19 8.61
CA ASP A 183 -6.45 8.72 7.33
C ASP A 183 -6.21 7.70 6.22
N ARG A 184 -7.21 6.83 6.02
CA ARG A 184 -7.18 5.75 5.04
C ARG A 184 -7.50 6.22 3.64
N ALA A 185 -8.23 7.31 3.49
CA ALA A 185 -8.51 7.93 2.19
C ALA A 185 -7.22 8.20 1.40
N SER A 186 -6.17 8.71 2.07
CA SER A 186 -4.86 8.95 1.45
C SER A 186 -4.24 7.74 0.74
N HIS A 187 -4.53 6.52 1.22
CA HIS A 187 -4.07 5.27 0.61
C HIS A 187 -5.07 4.76 -0.42
N ARG A 188 -6.36 4.74 -0.07
CA ARG A 188 -7.44 4.21 -0.91
C ARG A 188 -7.59 5.00 -2.22
N ASP A 189 -7.64 6.32 -2.13
CA ASP A 189 -8.07 7.17 -3.25
C ASP A 189 -7.14 7.06 -4.47
N SER A 190 -5.82 6.99 -4.27
CA SER A 190 -4.89 6.78 -5.39
C SER A 190 -5.15 5.47 -6.12
N HIS A 191 -5.49 4.39 -5.40
CA HIS A 191 -5.80 3.10 -6.01
C HIS A 191 -7.19 3.08 -6.66
N LEU A 192 -8.18 3.77 -6.07
CA LEU A 192 -9.50 3.92 -6.69
C LEU A 192 -9.41 4.76 -7.98
N ASP A 193 -8.54 5.78 -8.03
CA ASP A 193 -8.26 6.53 -9.25
C ASP A 193 -7.67 5.61 -10.34
N ASP A 194 -6.77 4.72 -9.97
CA ASP A 194 -6.17 3.76 -10.90
C ASP A 194 -7.21 2.77 -11.45
N VAL A 195 -8.11 2.28 -10.59
CA VAL A 195 -9.23 1.40 -10.95
C VAL A 195 -10.17 2.11 -11.92
N GLU A 196 -10.59 3.33 -11.61
CA GLU A 196 -11.49 4.09 -12.47
C GLU A 196 -10.87 4.39 -13.84
N ARG A 197 -9.58 4.74 -13.89
CA ARG A 197 -8.88 4.92 -15.17
C ARG A 197 -8.80 3.64 -16.00
N ALA A 198 -8.71 2.46 -15.36
CA ALA A 198 -8.72 1.19 -16.07
C ALA A 198 -10.10 0.82 -16.64
N LEU A 199 -11.19 1.35 -16.07
CA LEU A 199 -12.55 1.15 -16.58
C LEU A 199 -12.86 2.01 -17.82
N THR A 200 -12.18 3.14 -17.98
CA THR A 200 -12.37 4.07 -19.11
C THR A 200 -11.47 3.78 -20.31
N ARG A 201 -10.58 2.79 -20.19
CA ARG A 201 -9.75 2.30 -21.31
C ARG A 201 -10.50 1.23 -22.08
#